data_AF-A0A6P0DUU6-F1
#
_entry.id   AF-A0A6P0DUU6-F1
#
_cell.length_a   1.000
_cell.length_b   1.000
_cell.length_c   1.000
_cell.angle_alpha   90.00
_cell.angle_beta   90.00
_cell.angle_gamma   90.00
#
_symmetry.space_group_name_H-M   'P 1'
#
loop_
_entity.id
_entity.type
_entity.pdbx_description
1 polymer ?
#
loop_
_entity_poly.entity_id
_entity_poly.type
_entity_poly.pdbx_seq_one_letter_code
_entity_poly.pdbx_strand_id
1 'polypeptide(L)'
;TQGFRDVPFIQRGNRRFHFNSRWVKPQPLIERSNAFEVLERIDCDGNVVTPLDMASVAKVADAIAAKPEIKAISLCFLFSYINPEHEIAARDYLASRFPHLPISISYDVLPKWKEYERASTTIADAYVKPIVTDQLG
;
A
#
# COMPACT_ATOMS: atom_id res chain seq x y z
N THR A 1 5.10 1.65 5.97
CA THR A 1 5.77 2.65 6.80
C THR A 1 4.85 3.21 7.88
N GLN A 2 5.25 3.05 9.14
CA GLN A 2 4.60 3.65 10.30
C GLN A 2 4.56 5.18 10.21
N GLY A 3 3.41 5.78 10.55
CA GLY A 3 3.14 7.21 10.43
C GLY A 3 2.70 7.68 9.04
N PHE A 4 2.54 6.78 8.07
CA PHE A 4 2.18 7.11 6.68
C PHE A 4 0.89 6.44 6.19
N ARG A 5 0.10 5.86 7.10
CA ARG A 5 -1.23 5.28 6.80
C ARG A 5 -2.13 6.19 6.00
N ASP A 6 -2.11 7.48 6.33
CA ASP A 6 -3.09 8.43 5.83
C ASP A 6 -2.72 9.02 4.45
N VAL A 7 -1.62 8.61 3.82
CA VAL A 7 -1.18 9.11 2.50
C VAL A 7 -2.27 9.01 1.42
N PRO A 8 -2.97 7.86 1.21
CA PRO A 8 -4.04 7.77 0.21
C PRO A 8 -5.26 8.63 0.52
N PHE A 9 -5.46 8.99 1.80
CA PHE A 9 -6.60 9.77 2.29
C PHE A 9 -6.30 11.26 2.31
N ILE A 10 -5.04 11.66 2.55
CA ILE A 10 -4.55 13.05 2.50
C ILE A 10 -4.29 13.47 1.05
N GLN A 11 -3.98 12.53 0.14
CA GLN A 11 -3.74 12.77 -1.28
C GLN A 11 -2.84 13.98 -1.53
N ARG A 12 -3.03 14.67 -2.66
CA ARG A 12 -2.53 16.02 -2.89
C ARG A 12 -3.64 17.02 -2.57
N GLY A 13 -3.26 18.20 -2.07
CA GLY A 13 -4.15 19.34 -1.92
C GLY A 13 -4.62 19.97 -3.25
N ASN A 14 -4.34 19.33 -4.39
CA ASN A 14 -4.75 19.79 -5.71
C ASN A 14 -6.27 19.70 -5.85
N ARG A 15 -6.90 20.86 -6.04
CA ARG A 15 -8.34 20.98 -6.32
C ARG A 15 -8.52 21.29 -7.78
N ARG A 16 -9.47 20.61 -8.44
CA ARG A 16 -9.81 20.88 -9.86
C ARG A 16 -10.35 22.32 -10.05
N PHE A 17 -11.03 22.85 -9.05
CA PHE A 17 -11.58 24.21 -9.04
C PHE A 17 -11.09 24.95 -7.79
N HIS A 18 -10.04 25.77 -7.92
CA HIS A 18 -9.37 26.41 -6.78
C HIS A 18 -10.30 27.28 -5.92
N PHE A 19 -11.29 27.93 -6.54
CA PHE A 19 -12.22 28.85 -5.87
C PHE A 19 -13.54 28.18 -5.40
N ASN A 20 -13.72 26.89 -5.64
CA ASN A 20 -14.92 26.19 -5.19
C ASN A 20 -14.74 25.71 -3.74
N SER A 21 -15.35 26.41 -2.78
CA SER A 21 -15.33 26.05 -1.35
C SER A 21 -16.14 24.79 -1.03
N ARG A 22 -17.03 24.34 -1.93
CA ARG A 22 -17.83 23.11 -1.80
C ARG A 22 -17.16 21.90 -2.46
N TRP A 23 -15.91 22.02 -2.90
CA TRP A 23 -15.21 20.90 -3.54
C TRP A 23 -15.04 19.73 -2.55
N VAL A 24 -15.59 18.58 -2.93
CA VAL A 24 -15.42 17.32 -2.19
C VAL A 24 -14.32 16.51 -2.85
N LYS A 25 -13.44 15.99 -2.02
CA LYS A 25 -12.31 15.20 -2.44
C LYS A 25 -12.73 13.77 -2.82
N PRO A 26 -12.18 13.19 -3.90
CA PRO A 26 -12.43 11.79 -4.23
C PRO A 26 -11.98 10.86 -3.10
N GLN A 27 -12.80 9.85 -2.77
CA GLN A 27 -12.41 8.83 -1.81
C GLN A 27 -11.48 7.80 -2.49
N PRO A 28 -10.41 7.32 -1.82
CA PRO A 28 -9.57 6.26 -2.34
C PRO A 28 -10.34 4.93 -2.41
N LEU A 29 -9.84 3.97 -3.19
CA LEU A 29 -10.43 2.62 -3.36
C LEU A 29 -10.25 1.69 -2.14
N ILE A 30 -9.82 2.24 -0.99
CA ILE A 30 -9.63 1.52 0.26
C ILE A 30 -10.28 2.28 1.40
N GLU A 31 -10.80 1.54 2.37
CA GLU A 31 -11.24 2.12 3.64
C GLU A 31 -10.04 2.37 4.56
N ARG A 32 -10.12 3.40 5.39
CA ARG A 32 -9.06 3.72 6.37
C ARG A 32 -8.87 2.62 7.42
N SER A 33 -9.92 1.89 7.73
CA SER A 33 -9.92 0.69 8.59
C SER A 33 -9.07 -0.45 8.03
N ASN A 34 -8.86 -0.48 6.71
CA ASN A 34 -8.08 -1.48 5.97
C ASN A 34 -6.70 -0.94 5.56
N ALA A 35 -6.29 0.21 6.10
CA ALA A 35 -4.95 0.75 5.91
C ALA A 35 -4.10 0.45 7.15
N PHE A 36 -3.08 -0.38 6.97
CA PHE A 36 -2.21 -0.86 8.04
C PHE A 36 -0.81 -0.23 7.95
N GLU A 37 -0.08 -0.30 9.06
CA GLU A 37 1.28 0.22 9.14
C GLU A 37 2.22 -0.86 9.65
N VAL A 38 3.44 -0.83 9.12
CA VAL A 38 4.55 -1.71 9.49
C VAL A 38 5.68 -0.81 9.99
N LEU A 39 6.38 -1.26 11.04
CA LEU A 39 7.55 -0.56 11.57
C LEU A 39 8.73 -0.85 10.64
N GLU A 40 8.99 0.07 9.74
CA GLU A 40 10.15 0.07 8.86
C GLU A 40 10.45 1.51 8.41
N ARG A 41 11.71 1.81 8.07
CA ARG A 41 12.08 3.11 7.50
C ARG A 41 13.33 3.01 6.62
N ILE A 42 13.22 3.55 5.42
CA ILE A 42 14.31 3.82 4.49
C ILE A 42 14.38 5.34 4.28
N ASP A 43 15.59 5.90 4.14
CA ASP A 43 15.79 7.33 3.84
C ASP A 43 15.79 7.62 2.33
N CYS A 44 16.00 8.88 1.95
CA CYS A 44 16.04 9.30 0.56
C CYS A 44 17.29 8.83 -0.21
N ASP A 45 18.33 8.39 0.49
CA ASP A 45 19.56 7.85 -0.11
C ASP A 45 19.49 6.33 -0.25
N GLY A 46 18.41 5.70 0.25
CA GLY A 46 18.19 4.25 0.20
C GLY A 46 18.75 3.50 1.41
N ASN A 47 19.26 4.20 2.42
CA ASN A 47 19.78 3.57 3.63
C ASN A 47 18.64 3.17 4.57
N VAL A 48 18.83 2.04 5.25
CA VAL A 48 17.91 1.57 6.29
C VAL A 48 18.09 2.41 7.55
N VAL A 49 17.06 3.18 7.91
CA VAL A 49 17.00 3.96 9.16
C VAL A 49 16.39 3.12 10.28
N THR A 50 15.33 2.37 9.95
CA THR A 50 14.69 1.41 10.84
C THR A 50 14.50 0.12 10.07
N PRO A 51 15.13 -0.99 10.51
CA PRO A 51 14.95 -2.29 9.86
C PRO A 51 13.49 -2.70 9.80
N LEU A 52 13.13 -3.52 8.81
CA LEU A 52 11.81 -4.14 8.75
C LEU A 52 11.57 -5.00 10.00
N ASP A 53 10.61 -4.58 10.82
CA ASP A 53 10.18 -5.38 11.96
C ASP A 53 9.18 -6.45 11.53
N MET A 54 9.66 -7.68 11.38
CA MET A 54 8.82 -8.83 11.01
C MET A 54 7.69 -9.10 12.01
N ALA A 55 7.84 -8.70 13.29
CA ALA A 55 6.75 -8.84 14.26
C ALA A 55 5.58 -7.90 13.93
N SER A 56 5.85 -6.67 13.47
CA SER A 56 4.82 -5.76 12.97
C SER A 56 4.15 -6.27 11.69
N VAL A 57 4.91 -6.88 10.76
CA VAL A 57 4.35 -7.53 9.57
C VAL A 57 3.41 -8.67 9.97
N ALA A 58 3.82 -9.52 10.92
CA ALA A 58 3.00 -10.61 11.44
C ALA A 58 1.69 -10.10 12.07
N LYS A 59 1.75 -9.04 12.88
CA LYS A 59 0.54 -8.41 13.46
C LYS A 59 -0.40 -7.88 12.38
N VAL A 60 0.13 -7.27 11.32
CA VAL A 60 -0.69 -6.82 10.18
C VAL A 60 -1.32 -8.00 9.46
N ALA A 61 -0.58 -9.10 9.25
CA ALA A 61 -1.13 -10.31 8.69
C ALA A 61 -2.28 -10.87 9.54
N ASP A 62 -2.13 -10.93 10.86
CA ASP A 62 -3.21 -11.39 11.74
C ASP A 62 -4.46 -10.48 11.67
N ALA A 63 -4.26 -9.16 11.56
CA ALA A 63 -5.36 -8.21 11.36
C ALA A 63 -6.07 -8.39 10.00
N ILE A 64 -5.31 -8.71 8.94
CA ILE A 64 -5.88 -9.05 7.62
C ILE A 64 -6.65 -10.36 7.69
N ALA A 65 -6.11 -11.39 8.37
CA ALA A 65 -6.77 -12.69 8.50
C ALA A 65 -8.11 -12.61 9.25
N ALA A 66 -8.27 -11.64 10.16
CA ALA A 66 -9.51 -11.38 10.86
C ALA A 66 -10.60 -10.70 9.99
N LYS A 67 -10.28 -10.34 8.75
CA LYS A 67 -11.13 -9.57 7.82
C LYS A 67 -11.39 -10.36 6.54
N PRO A 68 -12.39 -11.27 6.53
CA PRO A 68 -12.67 -12.15 5.39
C PRO A 68 -13.11 -11.40 4.13
N GLU A 69 -13.48 -10.12 4.24
CA GLU A 69 -13.82 -9.25 3.13
C GLU A 69 -12.61 -8.81 2.29
N ILE A 70 -11.38 -8.93 2.80
CA ILE A 70 -10.17 -8.54 2.08
C ILE A 70 -9.86 -9.56 0.98
N LYS A 71 -9.89 -9.11 -0.28
CA LYS A 71 -9.65 -9.94 -1.47
C LYS A 71 -8.30 -9.70 -2.15
N ALA A 72 -7.56 -8.66 -1.75
CA ALA A 72 -6.27 -8.31 -2.34
C ALA A 72 -5.48 -7.43 -1.37
N ILE A 73 -4.15 -7.42 -1.52
CA ILE A 73 -3.24 -6.63 -0.68
C ILE A 73 -2.43 -5.70 -1.57
N SER A 74 -2.34 -4.43 -1.20
CA SER A 74 -1.37 -3.48 -1.76
C SER A 74 -0.32 -3.12 -0.70
N LEU A 75 0.95 -3.10 -1.09
CA LEU A 75 2.08 -2.78 -0.23
C LEU A 75 2.81 -1.57 -0.80
N CYS A 76 2.98 -0.53 0.02
CA CYS A 76 3.65 0.70 -0.37
C CYS A 76 4.47 1.22 0.81
N PHE A 77 5.79 1.03 0.74
CA PHE A 77 6.72 1.64 1.68
C PHE A 77 7.31 2.93 1.09
N LEU A 78 7.74 3.84 1.96
CA LEU A 78 8.48 5.02 1.52
C LEU A 78 9.83 4.60 0.97
N PHE A 79 10.26 5.30 -0.09
CA PHE A 79 11.55 5.06 -0.76
C PHE A 79 11.78 3.63 -1.26
N SER A 80 10.73 2.80 -1.35
CA SER A 80 10.84 1.44 -1.92
C SER A 80 11.25 1.42 -3.39
N TYR A 81 11.01 2.52 -4.11
CA TYR A 81 11.51 2.72 -5.48
C TYR A 81 13.04 2.86 -5.56
N ILE A 82 13.72 3.19 -4.44
CA ILE A 82 15.17 3.28 -4.33
C ILE A 82 15.72 1.96 -3.80
N ASN A 83 15.20 1.51 -2.65
CA ASN A 83 15.56 0.25 -2.04
C ASN A 83 14.28 -0.58 -1.74
N PRO A 84 13.99 -1.63 -2.54
CA PRO A 84 12.77 -2.42 -2.39
C PRO A 84 12.87 -3.55 -1.36
N GLU A 85 14.01 -3.75 -0.71
CA GLU A 85 14.29 -4.91 0.14
C GLU A 85 13.20 -5.17 1.19
N HIS A 86 12.77 -4.13 1.92
CA HIS A 86 11.71 -4.26 2.92
C HIS A 86 10.36 -4.62 2.30
N GLU A 87 10.03 -4.05 1.14
CA GLU A 87 8.74 -4.28 0.49
C GLU A 87 8.65 -5.69 -0.09
N ILE A 88 9.75 -6.19 -0.67
CA ILE A 88 9.90 -7.57 -1.14
C ILE A 88 9.81 -8.55 0.03
N ALA A 89 10.54 -8.32 1.11
CA ALA A 89 10.50 -9.20 2.28
C ALA A 89 9.10 -9.27 2.92
N ALA A 90 8.41 -8.12 3.04
CA ALA A 90 7.03 -8.08 3.53
C ALA A 90 6.06 -8.81 2.59
N ARG A 91 6.22 -8.65 1.27
CA ARG A 91 5.43 -9.38 0.26
C ARG A 91 5.62 -10.88 0.40
N ASP A 92 6.85 -11.36 0.48
CA ASP A 92 7.14 -12.80 0.51
C ASP A 92 6.56 -13.44 1.77
N TYR A 93 6.67 -12.76 2.91
CA TYR A 93 6.02 -13.19 4.14
C TYR A 93 4.48 -13.25 3.98
N LEU A 94 3.87 -12.18 3.47
CA LEU A 94 2.41 -12.14 3.28
C LEU A 94 1.92 -13.16 2.25
N ALA A 95 2.67 -13.39 1.17
CA ALA A 95 2.36 -14.40 0.16
C ALA A 95 2.40 -15.82 0.74
N SER A 96 3.38 -16.10 1.62
CA SER A 96 3.43 -17.38 2.34
C SER A 96 2.24 -17.58 3.28
N ARG A 97 1.70 -16.49 3.86
CA ARG A 97 0.56 -16.53 4.77
C ARG A 97 -0.79 -16.58 4.05
N PHE A 98 -0.88 -15.93 2.89
CA PHE A 98 -2.10 -15.80 2.09
C PHE A 98 -1.87 -16.22 0.62
N PRO A 99 -1.67 -17.52 0.34
CA PRO A 99 -1.36 -17.98 -1.03
C PRO A 99 -2.46 -17.69 -2.06
N HIS A 100 -3.69 -17.41 -1.59
CA HIS A 100 -4.87 -17.17 -2.42
C HIS A 100 -5.17 -15.68 -2.62
N LEU A 101 -4.48 -14.78 -1.91
CA LEU A 101 -4.70 -13.33 -2.06
C LEU A 101 -3.67 -12.75 -3.04
N PRO A 102 -4.09 -12.06 -4.11
CA PRO A 102 -3.17 -11.30 -4.94
C PRO A 102 -2.53 -10.17 -4.12
N ILE A 103 -1.21 -10.06 -4.25
CA ILE A 103 -0.41 -9.01 -3.60
C ILE A 103 0.23 -8.13 -4.68
N SER A 104 0.08 -6.82 -4.54
CA SER A 104 0.74 -5.82 -5.39
C SER A 104 1.73 -5.03 -4.56
N ILE A 105 3.01 -5.08 -4.93
CA ILE A 105 4.02 -4.17 -4.39
C ILE A 105 4.20 -2.97 -5.31
N SER A 106 4.37 -1.81 -4.70
CA SER A 106 4.53 -0.54 -5.38
C SER A 106 5.81 -0.43 -6.20
N TYR A 107 6.85 -1.17 -5.82
CA TYR A 107 8.07 -1.31 -6.61
C TYR A 107 7.80 -1.96 -7.99
N ASP A 108 6.97 -3.00 -8.05
CA ASP A 108 6.65 -3.69 -9.30
C ASP A 108 5.65 -2.88 -10.15
N VAL A 109 4.71 -2.18 -9.50
CA VAL A 109 3.64 -1.43 -10.18
C VAL A 109 4.11 -0.08 -10.71
N LEU A 110 4.77 0.73 -9.88
CA LEU A 110 5.21 2.07 -10.26
C LEU A 110 6.44 2.50 -9.43
N PRO A 111 7.67 2.09 -9.82
CA PRO A 111 8.91 2.42 -9.11
C PRO A 111 9.35 3.86 -9.41
N LYS A 112 8.53 4.83 -9.00
CA LYS A 112 8.80 6.26 -9.18
C LYS A 112 8.70 7.03 -7.87
N TRP A 113 9.42 8.15 -7.83
CA TRP A 113 9.24 9.18 -6.81
C TRP A 113 7.76 9.58 -6.76
N LYS A 114 7.29 9.83 -5.53
CA LYS A 114 5.98 10.35 -5.11
C LYS A 114 5.07 9.26 -4.56
N GLU A 115 5.02 9.24 -3.23
CA GLU A 115 4.30 8.28 -2.40
C GLU A 115 2.80 8.22 -2.68
N TYR A 116 2.13 9.36 -2.89
CA TYR A 116 0.69 9.36 -3.15
C TYR A 116 0.36 8.70 -4.50
N GLU A 117 1.01 9.15 -5.56
CA GLU A 117 0.79 8.64 -6.91
C GLU A 117 1.10 7.14 -6.97
N ARG A 118 2.24 6.73 -6.38
CA ARG A 118 2.63 5.33 -6.28
C ARG A 118 1.62 4.50 -5.46
N ALA A 119 1.19 4.99 -4.30
CA ALA A 119 0.19 4.30 -3.50
C ALA A 119 -1.15 4.19 -4.24
N SER A 120 -1.62 5.27 -4.87
CA SER A 120 -2.89 5.28 -5.61
C SER A 120 -2.88 4.28 -6.77
N THR A 121 -1.79 4.18 -7.52
CA THR A 121 -1.68 3.21 -8.63
C THR A 121 -1.59 1.78 -8.11
N THR A 122 -0.82 1.53 -7.06
CA THR A 122 -0.69 0.18 -6.45
C THR A 122 -2.00 -0.31 -5.84
N ILE A 123 -2.74 0.59 -5.19
CA ILE A 123 -4.09 0.32 -4.68
C ILE A 123 -5.04 -0.04 -5.83
N ALA A 124 -5.03 0.72 -6.92
CA ALA A 124 -5.87 0.44 -8.08
C ALA A 124 -5.54 -0.90 -8.73
N ASP A 125 -4.24 -1.22 -8.89
CA ASP A 125 -3.78 -2.52 -9.39
C ASP A 125 -4.29 -3.69 -8.52
N ALA A 126 -4.08 -3.61 -7.20
CA ALA A 126 -4.57 -4.62 -6.27
C ALA A 126 -6.10 -4.77 -6.30
N TYR A 127 -6.84 -3.65 -6.44
CA TYR A 127 -8.30 -3.65 -6.50
C TYR A 127 -8.84 -4.37 -7.74
N VAL A 128 -8.16 -4.25 -8.88
CA VAL A 128 -8.60 -4.82 -10.17
C VAL A 128 -8.25 -6.30 -10.30
N LYS A 129 -7.10 -6.74 -9.77
CA LYS A 129 -6.63 -8.14 -9.85
C LYS A 129 -7.70 -9.21 -9.55
N PRO A 130 -8.41 -9.19 -8.40
CA PRO A 130 -9.39 -10.25 -8.10
C PRO A 130 -10.57 -10.25 -9.08
N ILE A 131 -10.96 -9.09 -9.63
CA ILE A 131 -12.07 -8.97 -10.59
C ILE A 131 -11.69 -9.61 -11.92
N VAL A 132 -10.45 -9.38 -12.38
CA VAL A 132 -9.96 -9.92 -13.65
C VAL A 132 -9.74 -11.43 -13.56
N THR A 133 -9.21 -11.93 -12.43
CA THR A 133 -9.01 -13.36 -12.22
C THR A 133 -10.35 -14.13 -12.19
N ASP A 134 -11.39 -13.54 -11.60
CA ASP A 134 -12.74 -14.15 -11.55
C ASP A 134 -13.42 -14.21 -12.92
N GLN A 135 -13.13 -13.28 -13.83
CA GLN A 135 -13.70 -13.26 -15.19
C GLN A 135 -12.98 -14.15 -16.21
N LEU A 136 -11.74 -14.54 -15.92
CA LEU A 136 -10.90 -15.36 -16.80
C LEU A 136 -10.81 -16.83 -16.37
N GLY A 137 -11.43 -17.19 -15.24
CA GLY A 137 -11.61 -18.57 -14.77
C GLY A 137 -12.98 -19.12 -15.11
#